data_AF-A0A914XLH7-F1
#
_entry.id   AF-A0A914XLH7-F1
#
_cell.length_a   1.000
_cell.length_b   1.000
_cell.length_c   1.000
_cell.angle_alpha   90.00
_cell.angle_beta   90.00
_cell.angle_gamma   90.00
#
_symmetry.space_group_name_H-M   'P 1'
#
loop_
_entity.id
_entity.type
_entity.pdbx_description
1 polymer ?
#
loop_
_entity_poly.entity_id
_entity_poly.type
_entity_poly.pdbx_seq_one_letter_code
_entity_poly.pdbx_strand_id
1 'polypeptide(L)'
;MELGTVFECDIVPLAEVAAAFSGAGRGEVAQTPNEAGSDQRPQSNTPIIDDPEQQKETLLTKIDWSHTSLASTDLEHMKAFIASWHCLFALSDRELSSMEVIEHMINVGSHPPVKQPPRPLPFAMRTVVADMIQDYLDRGVIRPSKSP
;
A
#
# COMPACT_ATOMS: atom_id res chain seq x y z
N MET A 1 -0.51 -49.63 -3.48
CA MET A 1 -1.58 -49.37 -4.47
C MET A 1 -2.76 -48.97 -3.62
N GLU A 2 -3.11 -47.69 -3.53
CA GLU A 2 -3.74 -46.94 -4.61
C GLU A 2 -3.27 -45.49 -4.71
N LEU A 3 -3.26 -44.96 -5.94
CA LEU A 3 -2.85 -43.62 -6.31
C LEU A 3 -4.04 -42.67 -6.08
N GLY A 4 -3.91 -41.75 -5.12
CA GLY A 4 -4.86 -40.68 -4.88
C GLY A 4 -4.75 -39.59 -5.95
N THR A 5 -5.88 -39.34 -6.60
CA THR A 5 -6.10 -38.41 -7.71
C THR A 5 -5.54 -37.00 -7.46
N VAL A 6 -4.79 -36.51 -8.45
CA VAL A 6 -4.36 -35.12 -8.58
C VAL A 6 -5.60 -34.25 -8.75
N PHE A 7 -5.88 -33.35 -7.79
CA PHE A 7 -6.82 -32.26 -8.01
C PHE A 7 -6.09 -31.14 -8.74
N GLU A 8 -6.07 -31.28 -10.06
CA GLU A 8 -5.75 -30.21 -10.98
C GLU A 8 -6.96 -29.26 -10.99
N CYS A 9 -6.81 -28.10 -10.36
CA CYS A 9 -7.84 -27.07 -10.36
C CYS A 9 -7.41 -26.03 -11.38
N ASP A 10 -8.09 -26.06 -12.54
CA ASP A 10 -7.84 -25.16 -13.65
C ASP A 10 -7.93 -23.70 -13.17
N ILE A 11 -6.81 -22.99 -13.35
CA ILE A 11 -6.71 -21.55 -13.16
C ILE A 11 -7.59 -20.92 -14.23
N VAL A 12 -8.76 -20.41 -13.83
CA VAL A 12 -9.59 -19.60 -14.74
C VAL A 12 -8.80 -18.35 -15.11
N PRO A 13 -8.48 -18.13 -16.41
CA PRO A 13 -7.64 -17.01 -16.82
C PRO A 13 -8.33 -15.67 -16.54
N LEU A 14 -7.54 -14.66 -16.20
CA LEU A 14 -7.97 -13.31 -15.80
C LEU A 14 -8.97 -12.65 -16.78
N ALA A 15 -8.97 -13.07 -18.05
CA ALA A 15 -9.91 -12.60 -19.08
C ALA A 15 -11.37 -13.05 -18.86
N GLU A 16 -11.60 -14.19 -18.20
CA GLU A 16 -12.95 -14.76 -18.01
C GLU A 16 -13.69 -14.11 -16.84
N VAL A 17 -12.95 -13.66 -15.81
CA VAL A 17 -13.49 -12.88 -14.68
C VAL A 17 -14.01 -11.51 -15.14
N ALA A 18 -13.43 -10.93 -16.20
CA ALA A 18 -13.87 -9.65 -16.75
C ALA A 18 -15.23 -9.75 -17.47
N ALA A 19 -15.51 -10.87 -18.14
CA ALA A 19 -16.76 -11.07 -18.89
C ALA A 19 -17.99 -11.26 -17.97
N ALA A 20 -17.81 -11.82 -16.78
CA ALA A 20 -18.89 -12.05 -15.81
C ALA A 20 -19.53 -10.75 -15.27
N PHE A 21 -18.87 -9.59 -15.45
CA PHE A 21 -19.40 -8.28 -15.04
C PHE A 21 -20.05 -7.50 -16.19
N SER A 22 -20.10 -8.05 -17.41
CA SER A 22 -20.71 -7.41 -18.60
C SER A 22 -22.23 -7.61 -18.71
N GLY A 23 -22.94 -7.65 -17.58
CA GLY A 23 -24.39 -7.74 -17.55
C GLY A 23 -25.05 -6.38 -17.83
N ALA A 24 -25.62 -6.23 -19.02
CA ALA A 24 -26.45 -5.09 -19.40
C ALA A 24 -27.75 -5.07 -18.56
N GLY A 25 -27.76 -4.29 -17.47
CA GLY A 25 -28.95 -3.99 -16.68
C GLY A 25 -29.32 -2.52 -16.81
N ARG A 26 -30.41 -2.24 -17.54
CA ARG A 26 -31.07 -0.92 -17.56
C ARG A 26 -31.60 -0.59 -16.17
N GLY A 27 -31.02 0.41 -15.53
CA GLY A 27 -31.55 1.07 -14.35
C GLY A 27 -31.25 2.56 -14.46
N GLU A 28 -32.29 3.35 -14.67
CA GLU A 28 -32.23 4.80 -14.73
C GLU A 28 -31.88 5.35 -13.34
N VAL A 29 -30.66 5.87 -13.19
CA VAL A 29 -30.18 6.47 -11.95
C VAL A 29 -30.39 7.98 -12.05
N ALA A 30 -31.32 8.48 -11.24
CA ALA A 30 -31.47 9.91 -10.99
C ALA A 30 -30.14 10.49 -10.49
N GLN A 31 -29.62 11.48 -11.21
CA GLN A 31 -28.42 12.22 -10.83
C GLN A 31 -28.72 13.07 -9.59
N THR A 32 -28.13 12.72 -8.46
CA THR A 32 -27.85 13.68 -7.39
C THR A 32 -26.45 14.26 -7.63
N PRO A 33 -26.26 15.59 -7.54
CA PRO A 33 -24.97 16.20 -7.80
C PRO A 33 -24.05 16.07 -6.57
N ASN A 34 -22.90 15.44 -6.80
CA ASN A 34 -21.59 15.70 -6.21
C ASN A 34 -21.53 16.29 -4.79
N GLU A 35 -21.18 15.44 -3.82
CA GLU A 35 -20.15 15.79 -2.85
C GLU A 35 -19.06 14.72 -2.93
N ALA A 36 -18.12 14.94 -3.85
CA ALA A 36 -16.87 14.22 -3.87
C ALA A 36 -16.09 14.64 -2.62
N GLY A 37 -16.26 13.90 -1.52
CA GLY A 37 -15.30 13.89 -0.43
C GLY A 37 -13.98 13.41 -1.00
N SER A 38 -13.13 14.35 -1.39
CA SER A 38 -11.75 14.08 -1.77
C SER A 38 -10.95 13.76 -0.51
N ASP A 39 -11.23 12.63 0.11
CA ASP A 39 -10.20 11.85 0.81
C ASP A 39 -9.32 11.20 -0.27
N GLN A 40 -8.76 12.04 -1.14
CA GLN A 40 -7.54 11.70 -1.81
C GLN A 40 -6.50 11.79 -0.70
N ARG A 41 -6.32 10.68 0.05
CA ARG A 41 -5.01 10.44 0.66
C ARG A 41 -4.03 10.72 -0.47
N PRO A 42 -3.18 11.75 -0.38
CA PRO A 42 -2.36 12.15 -1.49
C PRO A 42 -1.63 10.89 -1.92
N GLN A 43 -1.90 10.42 -3.13
CA GLN A 43 -1.09 9.37 -3.70
C GLN A 43 0.24 10.06 -3.96
N SER A 44 1.09 10.10 -2.93
CA SER A 44 2.46 10.52 -3.01
C SER A 44 3.16 9.48 -3.86
N ASN A 45 2.96 9.60 -5.17
CA ASN A 45 3.63 8.84 -6.19
C ASN A 45 5.08 9.35 -6.33
N THR A 46 5.71 9.61 -5.19
CA THR A 46 7.14 9.83 -5.09
C THR A 46 7.79 8.48 -5.29
N PRO A 47 8.66 8.33 -6.29
CA PRO A 47 9.41 7.09 -6.49
C PRO A 47 10.19 6.78 -5.21
N ILE A 48 10.37 5.49 -4.93
CA ILE A 48 11.31 5.06 -3.90
C ILE A 48 12.69 5.49 -4.40
N ILE A 49 13.31 6.43 -3.70
CA ILE A 49 14.63 6.93 -4.06
C ILE A 49 15.64 5.97 -3.44
N ASP A 50 16.14 5.03 -4.24
CA ASP A 50 17.16 4.06 -3.79
C ASP A 50 18.56 4.69 -3.63
N ASP A 51 18.77 5.88 -4.18
CA ASP A 51 20.04 6.61 -4.14
C ASP A 51 20.12 7.53 -2.89
N PRO A 52 21.04 7.27 -1.94
CA PRO A 52 21.17 8.07 -0.71
C PRO A 52 21.46 9.55 -0.98
N GLU A 53 22.08 9.87 -2.13
CA GLU A 53 22.40 11.25 -2.48
C GLU A 53 21.18 12.06 -2.94
N GLN A 54 20.18 11.41 -3.52
CA GLN A 54 18.94 12.07 -3.92
C GLN A 54 18.00 12.21 -2.72
N GLN A 55 18.07 11.27 -1.77
CA GLN A 55 17.30 11.32 -0.53
C GLN A 55 17.70 12.52 0.32
N LYS A 56 19.01 12.76 0.51
CA LYS A 56 19.51 13.94 1.27
C LYS A 56 19.02 15.26 0.67
N GLU A 57 19.08 15.41 -0.65
CA GLU A 57 18.69 16.65 -1.33
C GLU A 57 17.17 16.87 -1.23
N THR A 58 16.40 15.80 -1.42
CA THR A 58 14.94 15.82 -1.30
C THR A 58 14.51 16.14 0.13
N LEU A 59 15.23 15.65 1.15
CA LEU A 59 14.95 15.98 2.56
C LEU A 59 15.17 17.47 2.85
N LEU A 60 16.32 18.00 2.43
CA LEU A 60 16.67 19.40 2.69
C LEU A 60 15.73 20.38 1.98
N THR A 61 15.24 20.01 0.79
CA THR A 61 14.28 20.82 0.03
C THR A 61 12.85 20.74 0.57
N LYS A 62 12.43 19.59 1.14
CA LYS A 62 11.11 19.47 1.77
C LYS A 62 10.97 20.25 3.07
N ILE A 63 12.08 20.51 3.76
CA ILE A 63 12.06 21.25 5.03
C ILE A 63 11.93 22.74 4.75
N ASP A 64 10.97 23.38 5.41
CA ASP A 64 10.82 24.84 5.38
C ASP A 64 11.76 25.48 6.43
N TRP A 65 12.72 26.25 5.95
CA TRP A 65 13.73 26.94 6.76
C TRP A 65 13.39 28.42 7.01
N SER A 66 12.28 28.92 6.45
CA SER A 66 11.95 30.36 6.45
C SER A 66 11.46 30.90 7.79
N HIS A 67 10.89 30.03 8.64
CA HIS A 67 10.30 30.39 9.93
C HIS A 67 11.22 30.14 11.14
N THR A 68 12.51 29.88 10.90
CA THR A 68 13.41 29.43 11.96
C THR A 68 14.04 30.61 12.71
N SER A 69 13.81 30.69 14.03
CA SER A 69 14.38 31.70 14.93
C SER A 69 15.85 31.42 15.34
N LEU A 70 16.55 30.52 14.63
CA LEU A 70 17.92 30.11 14.97
C LEU A 70 18.97 31.05 14.36
N ALA A 71 20.12 31.16 15.02
CA ALA A 71 21.26 31.90 14.48
C ALA A 71 21.82 31.22 13.22
N SER A 72 22.49 32.00 12.36
CA SER A 72 23.05 31.51 11.08
C SER A 72 24.00 30.33 11.25
N THR A 73 24.77 30.28 12.34
CA THR A 73 25.66 29.16 12.67
C THR A 73 24.90 27.89 13.03
N ASP A 74 23.86 28.03 13.86
CA ASP A 74 23.08 26.90 14.35
C ASP A 74 22.23 26.27 13.23
N LEU A 75 21.78 27.08 12.28
CA LEU A 75 21.08 26.62 11.08
C LEU A 75 21.97 25.71 10.22
N GLU A 76 23.22 26.09 9.99
CA GLU A 76 24.15 25.26 9.21
C GLU A 76 24.48 23.94 9.94
N HIS A 77 24.61 23.98 11.27
CA HIS A 77 24.79 22.78 12.07
C HIS A 77 23.57 21.86 12.00
N MET A 78 22.35 22.42 12.02
CA MET A 78 21.11 21.67 11.88
C MET A 78 20.98 21.00 10.50
N LYS A 79 21.29 21.73 9.42
CA LYS A 79 21.30 21.17 8.06
C LYS A 79 22.32 20.05 7.93
N ALA A 80 23.53 20.23 8.47
CA ALA A 80 24.56 19.20 8.46
C ALA A 80 24.14 17.96 9.27
N PHE A 81 23.47 18.16 10.40
CA PHE A 81 22.91 17.08 11.20
C PHE A 81 21.86 16.29 10.40
N ILE A 82 20.86 16.96 9.84
CA ILE A 82 19.79 16.30 9.07
C ILE A 82 20.37 15.58 7.85
N ALA A 83 21.36 16.16 7.16
CA ALA A 83 22.05 15.50 6.06
C ALA A 83 22.79 14.22 6.50
N SER A 84 23.44 14.25 7.68
CA SER A 84 24.14 13.07 8.22
C SER A 84 23.20 11.92 8.59
N TRP A 85 21.97 12.22 9.01
CA TRP A 85 20.94 11.25 9.42
C TRP A 85 19.81 11.10 8.40
N HIS A 86 20.08 11.35 7.12
CA HIS A 86 19.09 11.30 6.05
C HIS A 86 18.29 9.98 6.01
N CYS A 87 18.93 8.85 6.30
CA CYS A 87 18.29 7.53 6.29
C CYS A 87 17.27 7.29 7.42
N LEU A 88 17.23 8.13 8.46
CA LEU A 88 16.28 7.99 9.56
C LEU A 88 14.90 8.58 9.22
N PHE A 89 14.86 9.50 8.26
CA PHE A 89 13.64 10.22 7.91
C PHE A 89 12.97 9.56 6.70
N ALA A 90 11.69 9.22 6.85
CA ALA A 90 10.86 8.79 5.73
C ALA A 90 10.41 10.02 4.92
N LEU A 91 10.77 10.07 3.65
CA LEU A 91 10.29 11.08 2.69
C LEU A 91 8.89 10.78 2.16
N SER A 92 8.53 9.50 2.14
CA SER A 92 7.26 9.02 1.60
C SER A 92 6.73 7.81 2.37
N ASP A 93 5.43 7.58 2.29
CA ASP A 93 4.76 6.40 2.85
C ASP A 93 5.29 5.08 2.26
N ARG A 94 6.02 5.11 1.14
CA ARG A 94 6.63 3.93 0.51
C ARG A 94 7.95 3.51 1.14
N GLU A 95 8.68 4.44 1.77
CA GLU A 95 9.95 4.15 2.45
C GLU A 95 9.75 3.50 3.82
N LEU A 96 8.52 3.52 4.34
CA LEU A 96 8.20 2.88 5.61
C LEU A 96 8.19 1.36 5.44
N SER A 97 9.32 0.73 5.75
CA SER A 97 9.51 -0.72 5.68
C SER A 97 9.14 -1.44 6.98
N SER A 98 8.92 -2.75 6.88
CA SER A 98 8.78 -3.62 8.04
C SER A 98 10.15 -3.94 8.66
N MET A 99 10.17 -4.23 9.97
CA MET A 99 11.38 -4.68 10.64
C MET A 99 11.64 -6.14 10.30
N GLU A 100 12.74 -6.42 9.58
CA GLU A 100 13.13 -7.79 9.22
C GLU A 100 13.51 -8.64 10.45
N VAL A 101 14.02 -7.99 11.50
CA VAL A 101 14.69 -8.68 12.62
C VAL A 101 13.72 -9.33 13.60
N ILE A 102 12.45 -8.90 13.65
CA ILE A 102 11.50 -9.33 14.68
C ILE A 102 10.35 -10.10 14.04
N GLU A 103 10.32 -11.41 14.25
CA GLU A 103 9.16 -12.24 13.92
C GLU A 103 8.20 -12.29 15.12
N HIS A 104 6.97 -11.79 14.93
CA HIS A 104 5.94 -11.81 15.97
C HIS A 104 5.08 -13.08 15.87
N MET A 105 5.07 -13.88 16.93
CA MET A 105 4.19 -15.05 17.07
C MET A 105 2.92 -14.71 17.83
N ILE A 106 1.76 -14.93 17.20
CA ILE A 106 0.45 -14.74 17.84
C ILE A 106 0.05 -16.04 18.53
N ASN A 107 -0.14 -16.00 19.85
CA ASN A 107 -0.61 -17.16 20.62
C ASN A 107 -2.14 -17.26 20.56
N VAL A 108 -2.64 -18.21 19.75
CA VAL A 108 -4.07 -18.50 19.58
C VAL A 108 -4.58 -19.63 20.50
N GLY A 109 -3.74 -20.17 21.40
CA GLY A 109 -4.10 -21.26 22.30
C GLY A 109 -4.58 -22.50 21.54
N SER A 110 -5.79 -22.98 21.86
CA SER A 110 -6.40 -24.18 21.25
C SER A 110 -7.53 -23.86 20.26
N HIS A 111 -7.59 -22.63 19.74
CA HIS A 111 -8.67 -22.23 18.83
C HIS A 111 -8.44 -22.74 17.40
N PRO A 112 -9.42 -23.40 16.76
CA PRO A 112 -9.31 -23.84 15.37
C PRO A 112 -9.38 -22.67 14.39
N PRO A 113 -8.82 -22.80 13.16
CA PRO A 113 -8.98 -21.81 12.11
C PRO A 113 -10.44 -21.53 11.76
N VAL A 114 -10.76 -20.27 11.46
CA VAL A 114 -12.11 -19.84 11.09
C VAL A 114 -12.10 -19.24 9.68
N LYS A 115 -12.74 -19.93 8.74
CA LYS A 115 -12.90 -19.47 7.36
C LYS A 115 -14.23 -18.73 7.19
N GLN A 116 -14.15 -17.42 6.99
CA GLN A 116 -15.33 -16.58 6.71
C GLN A 116 -15.41 -16.23 5.22
N PRO A 117 -16.58 -16.32 4.58
CA PRO A 117 -16.73 -15.89 3.19
C PRO A 117 -16.54 -14.37 3.07
N PRO A 118 -15.78 -13.89 2.06
CA PRO A 118 -15.63 -12.46 1.81
C PRO A 118 -16.98 -11.80 1.51
N ARG A 119 -17.16 -10.56 1.97
CA ARG A 119 -18.34 -9.75 1.65
C ARG A 119 -18.19 -9.13 0.26
N PRO A 120 -19.26 -9.07 -0.57
CA PRO A 120 -19.16 -8.47 -1.90
C PRO A 120 -18.78 -6.99 -1.86
N LEU A 121 -17.89 -6.57 -2.75
CA LEU A 121 -17.50 -5.17 -2.91
C LEU A 121 -18.45 -4.43 -3.87
N PRO A 122 -18.90 -3.20 -3.52
CA PRO A 122 -19.63 -2.33 -4.43
C PRO A 122 -18.82 -2.04 -5.70
N PHE A 123 -19.49 -1.93 -6.85
CA PHE A 123 -18.83 -1.78 -8.15
C PHE A 123 -17.88 -0.58 -8.22
N ALA A 124 -18.27 0.57 -7.67
CA ALA A 124 -17.46 1.79 -7.67
C ALA A 124 -16.12 1.65 -6.93
N MET A 125 -16.04 0.74 -5.95
CA MET A 125 -14.86 0.58 -5.10
C MET A 125 -13.89 -0.48 -5.61
N ARG A 126 -14.29 -1.32 -6.57
CA ARG A 126 -13.47 -2.46 -7.02
C ARG A 126 -12.16 -2.03 -7.64
N THR A 127 -12.18 -0.97 -8.46
CA THR A 127 -10.98 -0.42 -9.10
C THR A 127 -10.01 0.10 -8.05
N VAL A 128 -10.50 0.92 -7.11
CA VAL A 128 -9.67 1.48 -6.04
C VAL A 128 -9.03 0.38 -5.19
N VAL A 129 -9.80 -0.65 -4.81
CA VAL A 129 -9.28 -1.78 -4.04
C VAL A 129 -8.25 -2.58 -4.83
N ALA A 130 -8.46 -2.79 -6.14
CA ALA A 130 -7.50 -3.48 -6.99
C ALA A 130 -6.16 -2.72 -7.07
N ASP A 131 -6.22 -1.40 -7.26
CA ASP A 131 -5.03 -0.54 -7.31
C ASP A 131 -4.26 -0.57 -5.98
N MET A 132 -4.97 -0.55 -4.85
CA MET A 132 -4.37 -0.65 -3.51
C MET A 132 -3.71 -2.01 -3.29
N ILE A 133 -4.35 -3.11 -3.71
CA ILE A 133 -3.76 -4.46 -3.60
C ILE A 133 -2.46 -4.53 -4.41
N GLN A 134 -2.44 -3.98 -5.62
CA GLN A 134 -1.24 -3.95 -6.44
C GLN A 134 -0.12 -3.13 -5.79
N ASP A 135 -0.43 -1.93 -5.29
CA ASP A 135 0.54 -1.09 -4.57
C ASP A 135 1.12 -1.79 -3.34
N TYR A 136 0.31 -2.55 -2.59
CA TYR A 136 0.81 -3.31 -1.43
C TYR A 136 1.63 -4.55 -1.80
N LEU A 137 1.34 -5.18 -2.94
CA LEU A 137 2.17 -6.26 -3.49
C LEU A 137 3.53 -5.72 -3.94
N ASP A 138 3.53 -4.59 -4.65
CA ASP A 138 4.74 -3.94 -5.15
C ASP A 138 5.66 -3.50 -3.99
N ARG A 139 5.06 -3.02 -2.89
CA ARG A 139 5.78 -2.66 -1.66
C ARG A 139 6.23 -3.89 -0.83
N GLY A 140 5.75 -5.09 -1.14
CA GLY A 140 6.06 -6.31 -0.38
C GLY A 140 5.40 -6.38 1.01
N VAL A 141 4.40 -5.54 1.30
CA VAL A 141 3.67 -5.53 2.59
C VAL A 141 2.74 -6.74 2.69
N ILE A 142 2.16 -7.17 1.57
CA ILE A 142 1.30 -8.35 1.48
C ILE A 142 1.91 -9.39 0.54
N ARG A 143 1.52 -10.65 0.73
CA ARG A 143 1.94 -11.76 -0.14
C ARG A 143 0.80 -12.75 -0.38
N PRO A 144 0.76 -13.43 -1.54
CA PRO A 144 -0.19 -14.51 -1.76
C PRO A 144 0.06 -15.63 -0.74
N SER A 145 -1.01 -16.17 -0.17
CA SER A 145 -0.97 -17.26 0.80
C SER A 145 -2.18 -18.17 0.66
N LYS A 146 -2.07 -19.39 1.20
CA LYS A 146 -3.16 -20.39 1.23
C LYS A 146 -3.46 -20.71 2.70
N SER A 147 -4.44 -20.01 3.28
CA SER A 147 -4.93 -20.27 4.64
C SER A 147 -5.93 -21.44 4.65
N PRO A 148 -5.93 -22.29 5.70
CA PRO A 148 -7.00 -23.27 5.93
C PRO A 148 -8.37 -22.62 6.16
#